data_AF-A0A132UBM2-F1
#
_entry.id   AF-A0A132UBM2-F1
#
_cell.length_a   1.000
_cell.length_b   1.000
_cell.length_c   1.000
_cell.angle_alpha   90.00
_cell.angle_beta   90.00
_cell.angle_gamma   90.00
#
_symmetry.space_group_name_H-M   'P 1'
#
loop_
_entity.id
_entity.type
_entity.pdbx_description
1 polymer ?
#
loop_
_entity_poly.entity_id
_entity_poly.type
_entity_poly.pdbx_seq_one_letter_code
_entity_poly.pdbx_strand_id
1 'polypeptide(L)'
;MLKLLRMAAVVLLLVAAGCSTQEGSTNGGHSGTSPAAAGQTPQVTPLSPAATHRPEAAHEATPETSGGKPSAPANTSVPAACLDPAKLSSSFGFADSTGKRILAASDDDSRLAQIKSLNTAVGNNGQVLSVALEKWQPGSADSNGRDMANNFANLSGYVFTVEDGKAAADETYYLANSAELDRGSLLAVKPSADNAQQLDADDPVRKQIFALKKRGIQSIWKLADLSDVPEDLHLYVVQFVRQNTDMLFSLVLQKGPELSFMDYPAVTRDDEFSVWRVDDGGEITPGMFSMLFAARTANGVALGVNWWGAEGVNSFFLLQQDAGFKDTGIEYGRYTSPL
;
A
#
# COMPACT_ATOMS: atom_id res chain seq x y z
N MET A 1 27.38 48.27 45.56
CA MET A 1 26.13 47.81 44.90
C MET A 1 26.41 47.68 43.40
N LEU A 2 25.86 46.67 42.74
CA LEU A 2 26.22 46.30 41.36
C LEU A 2 25.13 46.77 40.38
N LYS A 3 25.50 47.51 39.32
CA LYS A 3 24.74 47.55 38.06
C LYS A 3 25.59 48.06 36.89
N LEU A 4 25.39 47.39 35.74
CA LEU A 4 25.57 47.84 34.36
C LEU A 4 26.98 48.14 33.77
N LEU A 5 27.40 47.20 32.92
CA LEU A 5 27.47 47.33 31.44
C LEU A 5 28.85 47.49 30.75
N ARG A 6 29.18 46.44 29.97
CA ARG A 6 29.88 46.40 28.67
C ARG A 6 31.02 47.40 28.39
N MET A 7 32.20 46.86 28.10
CA MET A 7 32.72 46.89 26.73
C MET A 7 33.61 45.67 26.45
N ALA A 8 33.76 45.30 25.17
CA ALA A 8 34.60 44.18 24.74
C ALA A 8 35.70 44.71 23.80
N ALA A 9 36.96 44.36 24.09
CA ALA A 9 38.09 44.63 23.21
C ALA A 9 39.30 43.75 23.58
N VAL A 10 39.60 42.76 22.75
CA VAL A 10 40.97 42.26 22.53
C VAL A 10 41.10 41.95 21.03
N VAL A 11 42.16 42.47 20.42
CA VAL A 11 42.59 42.16 19.05
C VAL A 11 43.93 41.43 19.16
N LEU A 12 44.17 40.41 18.32
CA LEU A 12 45.54 40.04 17.96
C LEU A 12 45.62 39.44 16.55
N LEU A 13 46.69 39.80 15.82
CA LEU A 13 47.05 39.30 14.49
C LEU A 13 48.28 38.38 14.59
N LEU A 14 48.48 37.53 13.56
CA LEU A 14 49.73 37.10 12.90
C LEU A 14 49.36 35.86 12.03
N VAL A 15 49.53 35.76 10.69
CA VAL A 15 50.56 36.20 9.71
C VAL A 15 51.89 35.45 9.91
N ALA A 16 52.45 34.65 8.98
CA ALA A 16 52.07 34.16 7.63
C ALA A 16 52.60 32.68 7.47
N ALA A 17 52.71 31.97 6.33
CA ALA A 17 52.60 32.20 4.86
C ALA A 17 52.21 30.84 4.17
N GLY A 18 52.26 30.60 2.84
CA GLY A 18 52.74 31.38 1.68
C GLY A 18 52.38 30.74 0.32
N CYS A 19 52.96 31.27 -0.77
CA CYS A 19 52.68 31.00 -2.21
C CYS A 19 52.94 29.54 -2.67
N SER A 20 52.50 29.05 -3.86
CA SER A 20 52.37 29.76 -5.15
C SER A 20 51.34 29.25 -6.18
N THR A 21 51.04 30.17 -7.11
CA THR A 21 50.21 30.12 -8.34
C THR A 21 50.54 29.06 -9.40
N GLN A 22 49.54 28.71 -10.21
CA GLN A 22 49.67 28.73 -11.68
C GLN A 22 48.33 29.12 -12.35
N GLU A 23 48.38 29.70 -13.56
CA GLU A 23 47.24 30.32 -14.27
C GLU A 23 46.57 29.40 -15.32
N GLY A 24 45.31 29.72 -15.68
CA GLY A 24 44.61 29.16 -16.84
C GLY A 24 43.20 29.73 -16.99
N SER A 25 42.89 30.38 -18.10
CA SER A 25 41.62 31.10 -18.32
C SER A 25 40.96 30.74 -19.65
N THR A 26 39.65 30.49 -19.63
CA THR A 26 38.72 30.80 -20.73
C THR A 26 37.25 30.82 -20.25
N ASN A 27 36.41 31.61 -20.94
CA ASN A 27 34.97 31.67 -20.72
C ASN A 27 34.23 30.50 -21.37
N GLY A 28 33.08 30.11 -20.80
CA GLY A 28 32.12 29.20 -21.44
C GLY A 28 30.94 28.86 -20.52
N GLY A 29 29.86 29.64 -20.58
CA GLY A 29 28.66 29.38 -19.75
C GLY A 29 27.88 28.16 -20.24
N HIS A 30 27.35 27.37 -19.30
CA HIS A 30 26.37 26.31 -19.55
C HIS A 30 25.28 26.33 -18.47
N SER A 31 24.07 25.97 -18.87
CA SER A 31 22.87 25.98 -18.02
C SER A 31 22.97 24.97 -16.88
N GLY A 32 22.55 25.36 -15.68
CA GLY A 32 22.51 24.46 -14.53
C GLY A 32 21.40 23.41 -14.66
N THR A 33 21.76 22.21 -15.10
CA THR A 33 20.92 21.01 -14.95
C THR A 33 21.01 20.50 -13.52
N SER A 34 19.96 20.69 -12.73
CA SER A 34 19.82 19.98 -11.45
C SER A 34 19.74 18.47 -11.70
N PRO A 35 20.44 17.62 -10.92
CA PRO A 35 20.33 16.17 -11.05
C PRO A 35 18.95 15.70 -10.59
N ALA A 36 18.34 14.79 -11.36
CA ALA A 36 17.08 14.16 -10.96
C ALA A 36 17.30 13.21 -9.78
N ALA A 37 16.50 13.36 -8.73
CA ALA A 37 16.52 12.49 -7.54
C ALA A 37 15.82 11.15 -7.82
N ALA A 38 16.47 10.27 -8.58
CA ALA A 38 16.02 8.90 -8.78
C ALA A 38 16.21 8.07 -7.51
N GLY A 39 15.26 8.18 -6.57
CA GLY A 39 15.23 7.41 -5.34
C GLY A 39 15.06 5.91 -5.61
N GLN A 40 16.15 5.15 -5.51
CA GLN A 40 16.11 3.69 -5.65
C GLN A 40 15.52 3.06 -4.39
N THR A 41 14.27 2.62 -4.47
CA THR A 41 13.64 1.81 -3.42
C THR A 41 14.33 0.45 -3.30
N PRO A 42 14.72 0.00 -2.09
CA PRO A 42 15.40 -1.29 -1.90
C PRO A 42 14.41 -2.45 -2.08
N GLN A 43 14.46 -3.12 -3.23
CA GLN A 43 13.58 -4.22 -3.61
C GLN A 43 13.81 -5.49 -2.75
N VAL A 44 13.09 -5.61 -1.63
CA VAL A 44 13.11 -6.81 -0.78
C VAL A 44 12.40 -7.97 -1.49
N THR A 45 13.16 -8.99 -1.89
CA THR A 45 12.63 -10.17 -2.59
C THR A 45 12.55 -11.38 -1.64
N PRO A 46 11.36 -11.90 -1.31
CA PRO A 46 11.22 -13.12 -0.52
C PRO A 46 11.70 -14.36 -1.29
N LEU A 47 12.52 -15.20 -0.64
CA LEU A 47 12.92 -16.52 -1.16
C LEU A 47 11.92 -17.59 -0.69
N SER A 48 11.37 -18.36 -1.63
CA SER A 48 10.46 -19.47 -1.35
C SER A 48 11.16 -20.84 -1.51
N PRO A 49 11.00 -21.79 -0.56
CA PRO A 49 11.68 -23.08 -0.61
C PRO A 49 11.05 -24.07 -1.60
N ALA A 50 11.87 -24.97 -2.17
CA ALA A 50 11.45 -25.90 -3.21
C ALA A 50 10.65 -27.11 -2.69
N ALA A 51 9.67 -27.56 -3.49
CA ALA A 51 8.91 -28.80 -3.26
C ALA A 51 9.57 -30.03 -3.92
N THR A 52 9.38 -31.21 -3.33
CA THR A 52 9.96 -32.49 -3.80
C THR A 52 8.90 -33.38 -4.45
N HIS A 53 9.29 -34.15 -5.49
CA HIS A 53 8.39 -34.90 -6.37
C HIS A 53 7.83 -36.24 -5.83
N ARG A 54 6.81 -36.72 -6.57
CA ARG A 54 6.48 -38.14 -6.94
C ARG A 54 5.59 -38.96 -5.96
N PRO A 55 4.89 -40.03 -6.43
CA PRO A 55 4.49 -40.40 -7.81
C PRO A 55 2.98 -40.55 -8.04
N GLU A 56 2.63 -40.67 -9.32
CA GLU A 56 1.34 -41.06 -9.92
C GLU A 56 1.06 -42.58 -9.84
N ALA A 57 -0.22 -42.97 -9.75
CA ALA A 57 -0.75 -44.28 -10.13
C ALA A 57 -2.26 -44.19 -10.42
N ALA A 58 -2.78 -44.97 -11.38
CA ALA A 58 -4.17 -44.92 -11.84
C ALA A 58 -4.84 -46.30 -11.86
N HIS A 59 -6.18 -46.34 -11.87
CA HIS A 59 -6.95 -47.44 -12.48
C HIS A 59 -8.38 -47.02 -12.84
N GLU A 60 -8.93 -47.68 -13.85
CA GLU A 60 -10.30 -47.52 -14.36
C GLU A 60 -11.28 -48.48 -13.65
N ALA A 61 -12.57 -48.12 -13.60
CA ALA A 61 -13.68 -48.92 -14.18
C ALA A 61 -15.06 -48.58 -13.55
N THR A 62 -15.98 -48.12 -14.38
CA THR A 62 -17.45 -48.19 -14.22
C THR A 62 -17.99 -49.36 -15.08
N PRO A 63 -19.30 -49.71 -15.09
CA PRO A 63 -20.47 -49.12 -14.40
C PRO A 63 -21.34 -50.13 -13.62
N GLU A 64 -22.41 -49.66 -12.96
CA GLU A 64 -23.79 -50.11 -13.29
C GLU A 64 -24.88 -49.17 -12.71
N THR A 65 -26.15 -49.46 -13.02
CA THR A 65 -27.25 -48.48 -13.03
C THR A 65 -28.42 -48.87 -12.11
N SER A 66 -28.97 -47.91 -11.35
CA SER A 66 -30.37 -47.97 -10.92
C SER A 66 -30.95 -46.56 -10.66
N GLY A 67 -32.27 -46.40 -10.85
CA GLY A 67 -32.91 -45.09 -10.99
C GLY A 67 -33.50 -44.49 -9.71
N GLY A 68 -33.39 -43.16 -9.57
CA GLY A 68 -34.08 -42.34 -8.58
C GLY A 68 -35.00 -41.30 -9.22
N LYS A 69 -36.12 -40.97 -8.56
CA LYS A 69 -37.18 -40.07 -9.08
C LYS A 69 -36.75 -38.60 -9.00
N PRO A 70 -37.20 -37.68 -9.89
CA PRO A 70 -36.73 -36.29 -9.88
C PRO A 70 -37.05 -35.55 -8.59
N SER A 71 -36.01 -35.02 -7.94
CA SER A 71 -36.13 -34.02 -6.87
C SER A 71 -36.24 -32.60 -7.44
N ALA A 72 -36.64 -31.66 -6.58
CA ALA A 72 -36.80 -30.24 -6.92
C ALA A 72 -35.55 -29.63 -7.61
N PRO A 73 -35.71 -28.58 -8.45
CA PRO A 73 -34.58 -27.93 -9.10
C PRO A 73 -33.55 -27.50 -8.06
N ALA A 74 -32.29 -27.88 -8.29
CA ALA A 74 -31.18 -27.35 -7.50
C ALA A 74 -31.19 -25.83 -7.60
N ASN A 75 -31.07 -25.14 -6.47
CA ASN A 75 -30.84 -23.70 -6.46
C ASN A 75 -29.59 -23.43 -7.29
N THR A 76 -29.75 -22.76 -8.44
CA THR A 76 -28.65 -22.42 -9.33
C THR A 76 -27.82 -21.32 -8.67
N SER A 77 -26.95 -21.71 -7.75
CA SER A 77 -25.97 -20.83 -7.13
C SER A 77 -25.10 -20.25 -8.24
N VAL A 78 -25.36 -18.99 -8.58
CA VAL A 78 -24.54 -18.22 -9.52
C VAL A 78 -23.09 -18.34 -9.02
N PRO A 79 -22.13 -18.79 -9.85
CA PRO A 79 -20.75 -18.87 -9.44
C PRO A 79 -20.30 -17.53 -8.86
N ALA A 80 -19.73 -17.54 -7.65
CA ALA A 80 -19.26 -16.32 -7.02
C ALA A 80 -18.24 -15.65 -7.96
N ALA A 81 -18.49 -14.38 -8.30
CA ALA A 81 -17.61 -13.65 -9.19
C ALA A 81 -16.22 -13.50 -8.55
N CYS A 82 -15.20 -13.60 -9.40
CA CYS A 82 -13.79 -13.59 -9.02
C CYS A 82 -13.05 -12.57 -9.87
N LEU A 83 -12.21 -11.79 -9.21
CA LEU A 83 -11.25 -10.90 -9.82
C LEU A 83 -10.17 -11.74 -10.52
N ASP A 84 -9.79 -11.30 -11.71
CA ASP A 84 -8.61 -11.78 -12.43
C ASP A 84 -7.46 -10.80 -12.17
N PRO A 85 -6.45 -11.17 -11.35
CA PRO A 85 -5.34 -10.28 -11.02
C PRO A 85 -4.51 -9.85 -12.24
N ALA A 86 -4.55 -10.59 -13.35
CA ALA A 86 -3.83 -10.24 -14.58
C ALA A 86 -4.45 -9.05 -15.34
N LYS A 87 -5.65 -8.60 -14.94
CA LYS A 87 -6.31 -7.39 -15.47
C LYS A 87 -6.11 -6.14 -14.61
N LEU A 88 -5.43 -6.26 -13.46
CA LEU A 88 -5.11 -5.11 -12.63
C LEU A 88 -4.00 -4.26 -13.27
N SER A 89 -4.02 -2.95 -13.02
CA SER A 89 -3.01 -2.02 -13.56
C SER A 89 -2.50 -1.07 -12.46
N SER A 90 -1.33 -0.46 -12.64
CA SER A 90 -0.99 0.74 -11.85
C SER A 90 -1.68 1.97 -12.44
N SER A 91 -2.88 2.21 -11.92
CA SER A 91 -3.75 3.34 -12.24
C SER A 91 -4.44 3.77 -10.95
N PHE A 92 -3.88 4.77 -10.27
CA PHE A 92 -4.35 5.24 -8.97
C PHE A 92 -4.53 6.76 -9.00
N GLY A 93 -5.29 7.27 -8.04
CA GLY A 93 -5.38 8.70 -7.79
C GLY A 93 -5.87 9.00 -6.38
N PHE A 94 -5.92 10.28 -6.02
CA PHE A 94 -6.46 10.74 -4.73
C PHE A 94 -7.54 11.80 -4.91
N ALA A 95 -8.43 11.93 -3.92
CA ALA A 95 -9.60 12.80 -4.03
C ALA A 95 -9.35 14.27 -3.66
N ASP A 96 -10.08 15.18 -4.31
CA ASP A 96 -10.13 16.59 -3.92
C ASP A 96 -10.91 16.81 -2.61
N SER A 97 -10.75 18.00 -2.00
CA SER A 97 -11.37 18.35 -0.71
C SER A 97 -12.89 18.39 -0.75
N THR A 98 -13.49 18.43 -1.94
CA THR A 98 -14.95 18.36 -2.14
C THR A 98 -15.45 16.92 -2.20
N GLY A 99 -14.56 15.96 -2.46
CA GLY A 99 -14.86 14.55 -2.73
C GLY A 99 -15.59 14.34 -4.07
N LYS A 100 -15.50 15.30 -4.99
CA LYS A 100 -16.17 15.24 -6.30
C LYS A 100 -15.22 15.05 -7.48
N ARG A 101 -13.91 15.14 -7.27
CA ARG A 101 -12.92 14.72 -8.27
C ARG A 101 -11.83 13.87 -7.65
N ILE A 102 -11.20 13.05 -8.49
CA ILE A 102 -10.00 12.25 -8.20
C ILE A 102 -8.93 12.63 -9.23
N LEU A 103 -7.69 12.83 -8.81
CA LEU A 103 -6.55 13.10 -9.70
C LEU A 103 -5.62 11.90 -9.72
N ALA A 104 -5.38 11.35 -10.90
CA ALA A 104 -4.29 10.42 -11.17
C ALA A 104 -3.08 11.22 -11.66
N ALA A 105 -2.03 11.32 -10.84
CA ALA A 105 -0.84 12.11 -11.16
C ALA A 105 -0.13 11.61 -12.42
N SER A 106 0.32 12.53 -13.28
CA SER A 106 1.02 12.24 -14.54
C SER A 106 1.73 13.49 -15.05
N ASP A 107 2.97 13.37 -15.50
CA ASP A 107 3.75 14.51 -16.01
C ASP A 107 3.21 15.04 -17.35
N ASP A 108 2.66 14.13 -18.18
CA ASP A 108 2.11 14.41 -19.51
C ASP A 108 0.73 13.73 -19.74
N ASP A 109 0.16 13.94 -20.93
CA ASP A 109 -1.11 13.36 -21.39
C ASP A 109 -0.94 12.11 -22.27
N SER A 110 0.27 11.52 -22.36
CA SER A 110 0.59 10.41 -23.27
C SER A 110 -0.27 9.15 -23.05
N ARG A 111 -0.75 8.93 -21.82
CA ARG A 111 -1.63 7.81 -21.45
C ARG A 111 -3.12 8.11 -21.63
N LEU A 112 -3.53 9.30 -22.10
CA LEU A 112 -4.94 9.73 -22.18
C LEU A 112 -5.86 8.69 -22.85
N ALA A 113 -5.39 8.03 -23.91
CA ALA A 113 -6.14 6.98 -24.61
C ALA A 113 -6.36 5.70 -23.77
N GLN A 114 -5.41 5.34 -22.90
CA GLN A 114 -5.53 4.23 -21.96
C GLN A 114 -6.43 4.64 -20.78
N ILE A 115 -6.16 5.80 -20.17
CA ILE A 115 -6.83 6.29 -18.96
C ILE A 115 -8.33 6.52 -19.20
N LYS A 116 -8.75 6.79 -20.44
CA LYS A 116 -10.16 6.99 -20.82
C LYS A 116 -11.06 5.75 -20.69
N SER A 117 -10.53 4.53 -20.55
CA SER A 117 -11.35 3.34 -20.27
C SER A 117 -11.71 3.18 -18.79
N LEU A 118 -11.00 3.88 -17.89
CA LEU A 118 -11.23 3.81 -16.45
C LEU A 118 -12.54 4.53 -16.11
N ASN A 119 -13.45 3.83 -15.45
CA ASN A 119 -14.83 4.29 -15.20
C ASN A 119 -15.36 3.92 -13.80
N THR A 120 -14.54 3.26 -12.98
CA THR A 120 -14.84 2.92 -11.59
C THR A 120 -13.62 3.24 -10.73
N ALA A 121 -13.85 3.87 -9.58
CA ALA A 121 -12.84 4.07 -8.55
C ALA A 121 -13.18 3.20 -7.33
N VAL A 122 -12.17 2.57 -6.71
CA VAL A 122 -12.34 1.79 -5.46
C VAL A 122 -11.24 2.16 -4.46
N GLY A 123 -11.64 2.59 -3.28
CA GLY A 123 -10.76 3.08 -2.21
C GLY A 123 -11.53 3.17 -0.91
N ASN A 124 -10.98 3.83 0.12
CA ASN A 124 -11.70 4.13 1.37
C ASN A 124 -12.52 2.93 1.92
N ASN A 125 -11.83 1.83 2.20
CA ASN A 125 -12.40 0.57 2.70
C ASN A 125 -13.44 -0.06 1.75
N GLY A 126 -13.07 -0.24 0.48
CA GLY A 126 -13.92 -0.92 -0.51
C GLY A 126 -15.07 -0.07 -1.05
N GLN A 127 -15.08 1.24 -0.81
CA GLN A 127 -16.04 2.16 -1.38
C GLN A 127 -15.88 2.22 -2.90
N VAL A 128 -16.89 1.70 -3.62
CA VAL A 128 -16.96 1.75 -5.08
C VAL A 128 -17.68 3.04 -5.53
N LEU A 129 -17.05 3.79 -6.43
CA LEU A 129 -17.60 5.00 -7.04
C LEU A 129 -17.61 4.85 -8.57
N SER A 130 -18.65 5.35 -9.23
CA SER A 130 -18.64 5.54 -10.69
C SER A 130 -17.97 6.87 -11.02
N VAL A 131 -17.05 6.85 -11.98
CA VAL A 131 -16.23 8.01 -12.35
C VAL A 131 -16.12 8.17 -13.87
N ALA A 132 -15.93 9.41 -14.33
CA ALA A 132 -15.66 9.71 -15.72
C ALA A 132 -14.47 10.67 -15.84
N LEU A 133 -13.59 10.43 -16.81
CA LEU A 133 -12.46 11.31 -17.13
C LEU A 133 -12.98 12.70 -17.58
N GLU A 134 -12.76 13.72 -16.74
CA GLU A 134 -13.10 15.12 -17.02
C GLU A 134 -12.13 15.69 -18.07
N LYS A 135 -10.83 15.54 -17.81
CA LYS A 135 -9.72 16.12 -18.59
C LYS A 135 -8.37 15.55 -18.14
N TRP A 136 -7.33 15.81 -18.93
CA TRP A 136 -5.98 16.01 -18.37
C TRP A 136 -5.82 17.47 -17.95
N GLN A 137 -5.07 17.75 -16.90
CA GLN A 137 -4.66 19.11 -16.52
C GLN A 137 -3.14 19.22 -16.41
N PRO A 138 -2.54 20.33 -16.86
CA PRO A 138 -1.14 20.63 -16.59
C PRO A 138 -0.96 21.05 -15.13
N GLY A 139 0.26 20.84 -14.60
CA GLY A 139 0.66 21.41 -13.32
C GLY A 139 0.91 22.92 -13.40
N SER A 140 0.91 23.59 -12.24
CA SER A 140 1.18 25.02 -12.13
C SER A 140 2.49 25.29 -11.38
N ALA A 141 3.02 26.51 -11.54
CA ALA A 141 4.17 26.99 -10.77
C ALA A 141 3.87 27.20 -9.26
N ASP A 142 2.59 27.20 -8.89
CA ASP A 142 2.11 27.34 -7.50
C ASP A 142 2.01 25.98 -6.78
N SER A 143 2.45 24.89 -7.40
CA SER A 143 2.44 23.55 -6.80
C SER A 143 3.36 23.47 -5.58
N ASN A 144 2.81 23.07 -4.43
CA ASN A 144 3.60 22.75 -3.24
C ASN A 144 4.28 21.36 -3.34
N GLY A 145 4.11 20.63 -4.46
CA GLY A 145 4.71 19.33 -4.70
C GLY A 145 4.16 18.19 -3.84
N ARG A 146 2.99 18.34 -3.21
CA ARG A 146 2.33 17.29 -2.40
C ARG A 146 1.12 16.71 -3.12
N ASP A 147 0.93 15.40 -3.03
CA ASP A 147 -0.21 14.64 -3.56
C ASP A 147 -1.41 14.73 -2.61
N MET A 148 -1.89 15.95 -2.38
CA MET A 148 -2.97 16.27 -1.45
C MET A 148 -4.02 17.21 -2.04
N ALA A 149 -5.22 17.17 -1.48
CA ALA A 149 -6.37 17.99 -1.86
C ALA A 149 -6.07 19.50 -1.79
N ASN A 150 -5.17 19.94 -0.90
CA ASN A 150 -4.73 21.33 -0.81
C ASN A 150 -3.89 21.81 -2.01
N ASN A 151 -3.34 20.87 -2.80
CA ASN A 151 -2.50 21.11 -3.97
C ASN A 151 -3.11 20.61 -5.28
N PHE A 152 -4.28 19.95 -5.22
CA PHE A 152 -4.96 19.29 -6.35
C PHE A 152 -5.09 20.16 -7.62
N ALA A 153 -5.32 21.46 -7.47
CA ALA A 153 -5.45 22.40 -8.58
C ALA A 153 -4.13 22.73 -9.30
N ASN A 154 -2.98 22.38 -8.72
CA ASN A 154 -1.64 22.72 -9.19
C ASN A 154 -0.82 21.52 -9.68
N LEU A 155 -1.33 20.30 -9.55
CA LEU A 155 -0.65 19.07 -9.98
C LEU A 155 -1.02 18.70 -11.42
N SER A 156 -0.04 18.18 -12.18
CA SER A 156 -0.29 17.58 -13.47
C SER A 156 -0.92 16.20 -13.31
N GLY A 157 -1.94 15.89 -14.13
CA GLY A 157 -2.61 14.59 -14.04
C GLY A 157 -3.95 14.51 -14.75
N TYR A 158 -4.51 13.30 -14.74
CA TYR A 158 -5.84 13.02 -15.26
C TYR A 158 -6.88 13.22 -14.17
N VAL A 159 -7.81 14.15 -14.40
CA VAL A 159 -8.89 14.49 -13.46
C VAL A 159 -10.13 13.70 -13.82
N PHE A 160 -10.64 12.96 -12.86
CA PHE A 160 -11.89 12.22 -12.94
C PHE A 160 -12.98 12.92 -12.13
N THR A 161 -14.17 13.10 -12.69
CA THR A 161 -15.38 13.47 -11.95
C THR A 161 -15.96 12.24 -11.27
N VAL A 162 -16.38 12.38 -10.00
CA VAL A 162 -17.17 11.39 -9.27
C VAL A 162 -18.65 11.60 -9.60
N GLU A 163 -19.19 10.74 -10.46
CA GLU A 163 -20.55 10.87 -11.02
C GLU A 163 -21.63 10.52 -9.98
N ASP A 164 -21.41 9.47 -9.20
CA ASP A 164 -22.30 9.02 -8.13
C ASP A 164 -21.55 8.87 -6.80
N GLY A 165 -22.25 9.10 -5.69
CA GLY A 165 -21.67 9.13 -4.36
C GLY A 165 -20.75 10.34 -4.11
N LYS A 166 -19.73 10.13 -3.28
CA LYS A 166 -18.71 11.13 -2.92
C LYS A 166 -17.45 10.39 -2.41
N ALA A 167 -16.27 10.79 -2.87
CA ALA A 167 -15.01 10.31 -2.32
C ALA A 167 -14.71 10.94 -0.94
N ALA A 168 -14.00 10.23 -0.07
CA ALA A 168 -13.37 10.84 1.10
C ALA A 168 -12.21 11.72 0.64
N ALA A 169 -12.09 12.94 1.17
CA ALA A 169 -11.00 13.87 0.82
C ALA A 169 -9.65 13.27 1.22
N ASP A 170 -8.61 13.53 0.42
CA ASP A 170 -7.24 13.04 0.63
C ASP A 170 -7.05 11.51 0.68
N GLU A 171 -8.10 10.70 0.53
CA GLU A 171 -7.99 9.24 0.39
C GLU A 171 -7.51 8.82 -0.99
N THR A 172 -6.78 7.69 -1.04
CA THR A 172 -6.36 7.05 -2.30
C THR A 172 -7.46 6.15 -2.84
N TYR A 173 -7.61 6.12 -4.16
CA TYR A 173 -8.50 5.24 -4.90
C TYR A 173 -7.74 4.56 -6.05
N TYR A 174 -7.95 3.26 -6.21
CA TYR A 174 -7.61 2.52 -7.42
C TYR A 174 -8.62 2.85 -8.53
N LEU A 175 -8.14 3.10 -9.75
CA LEU A 175 -8.96 3.44 -10.92
C LEU A 175 -8.95 2.28 -11.91
N ALA A 176 -10.14 1.79 -12.26
CA ALA A 176 -10.33 0.57 -13.06
C ALA A 176 -11.41 0.74 -14.14
N ASN A 177 -11.30 -0.09 -15.18
CA ASN A 177 -12.41 -0.37 -16.09
C ASN A 177 -13.35 -1.39 -15.42
N SER A 178 -14.65 -1.08 -15.31
CA SER A 178 -15.66 -2.00 -14.76
C SER A 178 -15.88 -3.29 -15.55
N ALA A 179 -15.40 -3.40 -16.80
CA ALA A 179 -15.35 -4.66 -17.55
C ALA A 179 -14.19 -5.58 -17.14
N GLU A 180 -13.23 -5.06 -16.36
CA GLU A 180 -12.04 -5.76 -15.87
C GLU A 180 -12.13 -6.01 -14.35
N LEU A 181 -12.66 -5.04 -13.59
CA LEU A 181 -12.95 -5.13 -12.16
C LEU A 181 -14.43 -5.43 -11.93
N ASP A 182 -14.78 -6.72 -11.85
CA ASP A 182 -16.15 -7.15 -11.53
C ASP A 182 -16.49 -6.75 -10.08
N ARG A 183 -17.49 -5.87 -9.92
CA ARG A 183 -17.98 -5.42 -8.60
C ARG A 183 -18.51 -6.58 -7.74
N GLY A 184 -18.99 -7.65 -8.36
CA GLY A 184 -19.41 -8.88 -7.67
C GLY A 184 -18.25 -9.73 -7.14
N SER A 185 -17.00 -9.41 -7.46
CA SER A 185 -15.81 -10.04 -6.85
C SER A 185 -15.34 -9.36 -5.57
N LEU A 186 -15.71 -8.10 -5.36
CA LEU A 186 -15.32 -7.33 -4.17
C LEU A 186 -16.00 -7.90 -2.92
N LEU A 187 -15.24 -7.97 -1.83
CA LEU A 187 -15.69 -8.33 -0.49
C LEU A 187 -16.04 -7.06 0.28
N ALA A 188 -17.12 -7.08 1.07
CA ALA A 188 -17.40 -5.97 1.98
C ALA A 188 -16.31 -5.84 3.06
N VAL A 189 -15.59 -4.72 3.08
CA VAL A 189 -14.57 -4.40 4.08
C VAL A 189 -15.22 -3.66 5.25
N LYS A 190 -15.00 -4.16 6.46
CA LYS A 190 -15.39 -3.51 7.72
C LYS A 190 -14.12 -3.18 8.51
N PRO A 191 -13.60 -1.95 8.46
CA PRO A 191 -12.44 -1.58 9.25
C PRO A 191 -12.77 -1.68 10.75
N SER A 192 -11.76 -2.00 11.55
CA SER A 192 -11.81 -1.83 13.00
C SER A 192 -11.67 -0.35 13.34
N ALA A 193 -12.14 0.06 14.52
CA ALA A 193 -12.04 1.47 14.93
C ALA A 193 -10.57 1.91 15.08
N ASP A 194 -10.27 3.18 14.79
CA ASP A 194 -8.92 3.76 14.83
C ASP A 194 -8.19 3.55 16.17
N ASN A 195 -8.96 3.43 17.26
CA ASN A 195 -8.49 3.17 18.62
C ASN A 195 -8.61 1.70 19.04
N ALA A 196 -8.58 0.76 18.10
CA ALA A 196 -8.69 -0.69 18.37
C ALA A 196 -7.71 -1.15 19.46
N GLN A 197 -8.22 -1.87 20.45
CA GLN A 197 -7.40 -2.54 21.45
C GLN A 197 -6.55 -3.64 20.79
N GLN A 198 -5.36 -3.89 21.31
CA GLN A 198 -4.57 -5.06 20.91
C GLN A 198 -5.28 -6.36 21.31
N LEU A 199 -5.03 -7.44 20.56
CA LEU A 199 -5.45 -8.78 20.95
C LEU A 199 -4.68 -9.22 22.21
N ASP A 200 -5.40 -9.62 23.25
CA ASP A 200 -4.84 -10.01 24.55
C ASP A 200 -3.84 -11.17 24.45
N ALA A 201 -2.97 -11.31 25.46
CA ALA A 201 -1.98 -12.39 25.52
C ALA A 201 -2.59 -13.80 25.44
N ASP A 202 -3.85 -13.95 25.87
CA ASP A 202 -4.59 -15.21 25.86
C ASP A 202 -5.39 -15.48 24.57
N ASP A 203 -5.42 -14.56 23.61
CA ASP A 203 -6.20 -14.66 22.38
C ASP A 203 -5.78 -15.88 21.51
N PRO A 204 -6.75 -16.65 20.92
CA PRO A 204 -6.44 -17.82 20.11
C PRO A 204 -5.60 -17.53 18.86
N VAL A 205 -5.86 -16.41 18.17
CA VAL A 205 -5.15 -16.00 16.95
C VAL A 205 -3.73 -15.57 17.30
N ARG A 206 -3.56 -14.78 18.37
CA ARG A 206 -2.24 -14.41 18.90
C ARG A 206 -1.42 -15.65 19.28
N LYS A 207 -2.03 -16.62 19.96
CA LYS A 207 -1.41 -17.92 20.28
C LYS A 207 -1.04 -18.73 19.04
N GLN A 208 -1.90 -18.78 18.03
CA GLN A 208 -1.65 -19.51 16.79
C GLN A 208 -0.49 -18.89 15.99
N ILE A 209 -0.47 -17.56 15.84
CA ILE A 209 0.60 -16.84 15.14
C ILE A 209 1.95 -17.05 15.84
N PHE A 210 1.98 -16.97 17.17
CA PHE A 210 3.17 -17.30 17.96
C PHE A 210 3.60 -18.76 17.76
N ALA A 211 2.65 -19.70 17.77
CA ALA A 211 2.92 -21.12 17.59
C ALA A 211 3.45 -21.46 16.19
N LEU A 212 3.11 -20.70 15.15
CA LEU A 212 3.65 -20.84 13.79
C LEU A 212 5.01 -20.15 13.65
N LYS A 213 5.10 -18.86 13.96
CA LYS A 213 6.30 -18.03 13.71
C LYS A 213 7.46 -18.28 14.69
N LYS A 214 7.20 -18.91 15.84
CA LYS A 214 8.17 -19.18 16.93
C LYS A 214 8.91 -17.93 17.48
N ARG A 215 8.38 -16.74 17.20
CA ARG A 215 8.92 -15.43 17.61
C ARG A 215 7.87 -14.72 18.47
N GLY A 216 8.31 -14.10 19.56
CA GLY A 216 7.42 -13.36 20.46
C GLY A 216 6.66 -12.25 19.73
N ILE A 217 5.37 -12.11 19.99
CA ILE A 217 4.54 -11.02 19.45
C ILE A 217 4.60 -9.86 20.43
N GLN A 218 5.05 -8.69 19.98
CA GLN A 218 5.07 -7.45 20.76
C GLN A 218 3.66 -6.86 20.78
N SER A 219 3.11 -6.58 19.61
CA SER A 219 1.75 -6.06 19.41
C SER A 219 1.02 -6.77 18.28
N ILE A 220 -0.31 -6.80 18.37
CA ILE A 220 -1.20 -7.36 17.36
C ILE A 220 -2.55 -6.65 17.43
N TRP A 221 -3.06 -6.24 16.27
CA TRP A 221 -4.38 -5.62 16.12
C TRP A 221 -5.13 -6.26 14.95
N LYS A 222 -6.46 -6.32 15.04
CA LYS A 222 -7.29 -6.53 13.86
C LYS A 222 -7.40 -5.21 13.09
N LEU A 223 -7.14 -5.25 11.79
CA LEU A 223 -7.34 -4.13 10.88
C LEU A 223 -8.78 -4.12 10.35
N ALA A 224 -9.26 -5.25 9.83
CA ALA A 224 -10.60 -5.32 9.21
C ALA A 224 -11.20 -6.73 9.27
N ASP A 225 -12.53 -6.80 9.24
CA ASP A 225 -13.27 -7.98 8.79
C ASP A 225 -13.57 -7.83 7.30
N LEU A 226 -13.31 -8.87 6.51
CA LEU A 226 -13.54 -8.91 5.06
C LEU A 226 -14.60 -9.97 4.82
N SER A 227 -15.84 -9.59 4.52
CA SER A 227 -16.96 -10.53 4.65
C SER A 227 -18.02 -10.40 3.56
N ASP A 228 -18.06 -11.40 2.68
CA ASP A 228 -19.29 -11.81 2.03
C ASP A 228 -19.58 -13.24 2.51
N VAL A 229 -20.73 -13.43 3.16
CA VAL A 229 -21.13 -14.68 3.85
C VAL A 229 -20.93 -15.91 2.94
N PRO A 230 -20.30 -17.02 3.40
CA PRO A 230 -20.09 -17.41 4.80
C PRO A 230 -18.65 -17.42 5.30
N GLU A 231 -17.66 -16.93 4.54
CA GLU A 231 -16.27 -16.95 4.98
C GLU A 231 -15.94 -15.70 5.81
N ASP A 232 -15.89 -15.87 7.14
CA ASP A 232 -15.36 -14.86 8.05
C ASP A 232 -13.83 -14.79 7.87
N LEU A 233 -13.40 -13.80 7.09
CA LEU A 233 -11.99 -13.48 6.88
C LEU A 233 -11.61 -12.28 7.76
N HIS A 234 -10.52 -12.42 8.52
CA HIS A 234 -10.05 -11.36 9.42
C HIS A 234 -8.62 -10.95 9.05
N LEU A 235 -8.41 -9.67 8.80
CA LEU A 235 -7.09 -9.12 8.51
C LEU A 235 -6.50 -8.51 9.79
N TYR A 236 -5.26 -8.88 10.12
CA TYR A 236 -4.50 -8.40 11.27
C TYR A 236 -3.17 -7.77 10.84
N VAL A 237 -2.65 -6.88 11.68
CA VAL A 237 -1.23 -6.48 11.66
C VAL A 237 -0.56 -6.91 12.96
N VAL A 238 0.66 -7.45 12.86
CA VAL A 238 1.39 -8.07 13.97
C VAL A 238 2.83 -7.58 13.97
N GLN A 239 3.27 -6.91 15.02
CA GLN A 239 4.69 -6.62 15.22
C GLN A 239 5.31 -7.66 16.15
N PHE A 240 6.44 -8.22 15.74
CA PHE A 240 7.18 -9.21 16.52
C PHE A 240 8.30 -8.54 17.32
N VAL A 241 8.56 -9.07 18.52
CA VAL A 241 9.65 -8.62 19.40
C VAL A 241 10.96 -8.63 18.62
N ARG A 242 11.73 -7.53 18.70
CA ARG A 242 13.06 -7.34 18.09
C ARG A 242 14.02 -8.47 18.47
N GLN A 243 14.83 -8.95 17.53
CA GLN A 243 15.83 -10.00 17.76
C GLN A 243 17.19 -9.50 17.29
N ASN A 244 18.03 -9.01 18.21
CA ASN A 244 19.24 -8.24 17.88
C ASN A 244 18.87 -7.04 16.98
N THR A 245 19.44 -6.95 15.78
CA THR A 245 19.08 -5.95 14.76
C THR A 245 17.78 -6.27 14.02
N ASP A 246 17.29 -7.51 14.11
CA ASP A 246 16.29 -8.01 13.17
C ASP A 246 14.89 -7.63 13.63
N MET A 247 14.18 -6.91 12.76
CA MET A 247 12.82 -6.41 12.95
C MET A 247 11.87 -7.17 12.03
N LEU A 248 10.63 -7.38 12.48
CA LEU A 248 9.59 -8.03 11.69
C LEU A 248 8.22 -7.52 12.10
N PHE A 249 7.42 -7.10 11.13
CA PHE A 249 5.97 -7.16 11.24
C PHE A 249 5.40 -8.04 10.11
N SER A 250 4.18 -8.50 10.29
CA SER A 250 3.42 -9.19 9.24
C SER A 250 2.02 -8.59 9.12
N LEU A 251 1.50 -8.53 7.89
CA LEU A 251 0.06 -8.56 7.65
C LEU A 251 -0.37 -10.03 7.64
N VAL A 252 -1.48 -10.35 8.30
CA VAL A 252 -1.95 -11.74 8.47
C VAL A 252 -3.43 -11.81 8.14
N LEU A 253 -3.79 -12.60 7.14
CA LEU A 253 -5.18 -12.93 6.83
C LEU A 253 -5.54 -14.27 7.46
N GLN A 254 -6.55 -14.27 8.31
CA GLN A 254 -7.16 -15.48 8.85
C GLN A 254 -8.36 -15.90 8.00
N LYS A 255 -8.47 -17.21 7.74
CA LYS A 255 -9.62 -17.88 7.15
C LYS A 255 -9.97 -19.09 8.01
N GLY A 256 -10.88 -18.91 8.98
CA GLY A 256 -11.17 -19.94 9.99
C GLY A 256 -9.88 -20.37 10.75
N PRO A 257 -9.41 -21.62 10.64
CA PRO A 257 -8.15 -22.06 11.25
C PRO A 257 -6.90 -21.76 10.39
N GLU A 258 -7.03 -21.29 9.16
CA GLU A 258 -5.92 -21.03 8.25
C GLU A 258 -5.39 -19.60 8.41
N LEU A 259 -4.08 -19.40 8.24
CA LEU A 259 -3.41 -18.11 8.34
C LEU A 259 -2.44 -17.92 7.16
N SER A 260 -2.70 -16.93 6.31
CA SER A 260 -1.79 -16.50 5.24
C SER A 260 -1.02 -15.25 5.68
N PHE A 261 0.30 -15.26 5.50
CA PHE A 261 1.22 -14.21 5.97
C PHE A 261 1.83 -13.40 4.81
N MET A 262 1.91 -12.08 4.98
CA MET A 262 2.85 -11.21 4.27
C MET A 262 3.85 -10.69 5.30
N ASP A 263 5.12 -11.11 5.21
CA ASP A 263 6.17 -10.76 6.16
C ASP A 263 7.00 -9.58 5.65
N TYR A 264 7.22 -8.58 6.50
CA TYR A 264 8.04 -7.40 6.23
C TYR A 264 9.26 -7.41 7.15
N PRO A 265 10.31 -8.21 6.83
CA PRO A 265 11.55 -8.21 7.58
C PRO A 265 12.35 -6.93 7.32
N ALA A 266 12.95 -6.39 8.37
CA ALA A 266 13.87 -5.25 8.30
C ALA A 266 15.05 -5.45 9.26
N VAL A 267 16.09 -4.64 9.12
CA VAL A 267 17.29 -4.68 9.97
C VAL A 267 17.57 -3.25 10.44
N THR A 268 17.55 -3.02 11.75
CA THR A 268 17.92 -1.72 12.33
C THR A 268 19.36 -1.38 11.97
N ARG A 269 19.57 -0.19 11.40
CA ARG A 269 20.90 0.37 11.13
C ARG A 269 21.27 1.33 12.27
N ASP A 270 22.28 2.18 12.05
CA ASP A 270 22.70 3.21 13.00
C ASP A 270 21.57 4.24 13.28
N ASP A 271 20.63 4.40 12.34
CA ASP A 271 19.37 5.12 12.45
C ASP A 271 18.20 4.20 12.85
N GLU A 272 18.12 3.85 14.15
CA GLU A 272 17.01 3.02 14.71
C GLU A 272 15.61 3.66 14.57
N PHE A 273 15.50 4.89 14.05
CA PHE A 273 14.27 5.68 13.97
C PHE A 273 13.50 5.52 12.64
N SER A 274 14.01 4.75 11.68
CA SER A 274 13.37 4.53 10.37
C SER A 274 13.61 3.11 9.88
N VAL A 275 12.81 2.16 10.35
CA VAL A 275 13.02 0.72 10.17
C VAL A 275 12.38 0.19 8.89
N TRP A 276 11.15 0.61 8.61
CA TRP A 276 10.38 0.27 7.41
C TRP A 276 9.96 1.51 6.61
N ARG A 277 9.68 2.62 7.30
CA ARG A 277 9.36 3.93 6.74
C ARG A 277 10.14 5.04 7.47
N VAL A 278 10.26 6.20 6.82
CA VAL A 278 10.81 7.41 7.44
C VAL A 278 9.99 7.80 8.68
N ASP A 279 10.71 8.09 9.76
CA ASP A 279 10.21 8.44 11.10
C ASP A 279 9.15 7.47 11.69
N ASP A 280 9.26 6.17 11.40
CA ASP A 280 8.40 5.14 12.01
C ASP A 280 8.82 4.73 13.44
N GLY A 281 10.02 5.13 13.89
CA GLY A 281 10.55 4.80 15.22
C GLY A 281 10.78 3.30 15.47
N GLY A 282 10.66 2.46 14.44
CA GLY A 282 10.58 1.00 14.58
C GLY A 282 9.27 0.49 15.20
N GLU A 283 8.20 1.29 15.20
CA GLU A 283 6.87 0.90 15.71
C GLU A 283 5.83 0.77 14.58
N ILE A 284 4.95 -0.22 14.72
CA ILE A 284 3.80 -0.43 13.84
C ILE A 284 2.52 -0.23 14.64
N THR A 285 1.59 0.53 14.08
CA THR A 285 0.28 0.85 14.68
C THR A 285 -0.85 0.56 13.67
N PRO A 286 -2.09 0.30 14.11
CA PRO A 286 -3.18 -0.04 13.18
C PRO A 286 -3.55 1.14 12.27
N GLY A 287 -3.46 2.38 12.77
CA GLY A 287 -3.72 3.60 12.01
C GLY A 287 -2.72 3.87 10.87
N MET A 288 -1.62 3.12 10.77
CA MET A 288 -0.76 3.13 9.58
C MET A 288 -1.40 2.44 8.38
N PHE A 289 -2.47 1.66 8.53
CA PHE A 289 -3.04 0.83 7.46
C PHE A 289 -4.52 1.11 7.21
N SER A 290 -4.89 1.37 5.96
CA SER A 290 -6.29 1.39 5.50
C SER A 290 -6.45 0.53 4.25
N MET A 291 -7.67 0.08 3.95
CA MET A 291 -7.92 -0.79 2.79
C MET A 291 -8.38 0.03 1.60
N LEU A 292 -7.84 -0.25 0.41
CA LEU A 292 -8.48 0.15 -0.85
C LEU A 292 -9.67 -0.77 -1.13
N PHE A 293 -9.44 -2.08 -1.12
CA PHE A 293 -10.45 -3.12 -1.30
C PHE A 293 -9.96 -4.48 -0.80
N ALA A 294 -10.88 -5.43 -0.69
CA ALA A 294 -10.58 -6.86 -0.72
C ALA A 294 -11.46 -7.52 -1.80
N ALA A 295 -10.99 -8.59 -2.44
CA ALA A 295 -11.72 -9.26 -3.52
C ALA A 295 -11.45 -10.78 -3.55
N ARG A 296 -12.47 -11.56 -3.91
CA ARG A 296 -12.32 -12.96 -4.31
C ARG A 296 -11.49 -13.06 -5.58
N THR A 297 -10.63 -14.06 -5.66
CA THR A 297 -9.96 -14.53 -6.88
C THR A 297 -10.15 -16.04 -7.01
N ALA A 298 -9.72 -16.63 -8.12
CA ALA A 298 -9.79 -18.09 -8.31
C ALA A 298 -9.01 -18.91 -7.25
N ASN A 299 -8.01 -18.32 -6.59
CA ASN A 299 -7.05 -19.03 -5.72
C ASN A 299 -7.00 -18.49 -4.27
N GLY A 300 -7.95 -17.63 -3.86
CA GLY A 300 -7.92 -16.94 -2.57
C GLY A 300 -8.31 -15.47 -2.69
N VAL A 301 -7.79 -14.63 -1.81
CA VAL A 301 -8.13 -13.20 -1.71
C VAL A 301 -7.06 -12.30 -2.34
N ALA A 302 -7.48 -11.28 -3.08
CA ALA A 302 -6.66 -10.11 -3.41
C ALA A 302 -6.98 -8.96 -2.44
N LEU A 303 -5.95 -8.29 -1.94
CA LEU A 303 -6.04 -7.16 -1.02
C LEU A 303 -5.38 -5.93 -1.65
N GLY A 304 -6.10 -4.82 -1.72
CA GLY A 304 -5.51 -3.50 -1.96
C GLY A 304 -5.31 -2.78 -0.63
N VAL A 305 -4.08 -2.41 -0.31
CA VAL A 305 -3.68 -1.89 1.00
C VAL A 305 -3.02 -0.52 0.81
N ASN A 306 -3.43 0.46 1.63
CA ASN A 306 -2.71 1.69 1.88
C ASN A 306 -1.86 1.54 3.15
N TRP A 307 -0.61 1.96 3.10
CA TRP A 307 0.30 2.05 4.24
C TRP A 307 0.82 3.48 4.35
N TRP A 308 0.40 4.18 5.40
CA TRP A 308 0.82 5.53 5.77
C TRP A 308 2.15 5.52 6.53
N GLY A 309 2.94 6.58 6.36
CA GLY A 309 4.11 6.92 7.18
C GLY A 309 4.34 8.43 7.17
N ALA A 310 5.36 8.92 7.88
CA ALA A 310 5.54 10.35 8.12
C ALA A 310 5.70 11.22 6.85
N GLU A 311 6.17 10.64 5.74
CA GLU A 311 6.33 11.33 4.47
C GLU A 311 5.14 11.21 3.49
N GLY A 312 4.28 10.19 3.64
CA GLY A 312 3.37 9.80 2.57
C GLY A 312 2.69 8.45 2.70
N VAL A 313 2.02 8.03 1.62
CA VAL A 313 1.26 6.78 1.52
C VAL A 313 1.88 5.88 0.46
N ASN A 314 2.10 4.60 0.76
CA ASN A 314 2.32 3.58 -0.27
C ASN A 314 1.04 2.76 -0.41
N SER A 315 0.56 2.63 -1.64
CA SER A 315 -0.65 1.89 -1.99
C SER A 315 -0.23 0.71 -2.85
N PHE A 316 -0.54 -0.53 -2.46
CA PHE A 316 -0.03 -1.74 -3.14
C PHE A 316 -1.03 -2.90 -3.09
N PHE A 317 -0.91 -3.84 -4.04
CA PHE A 317 -1.79 -5.01 -4.12
C PHE A 317 -1.06 -6.31 -3.74
N LEU A 318 -1.61 -7.02 -2.76
CA LEU A 318 -1.21 -8.37 -2.36
C LEU A 318 -2.20 -9.40 -2.92
N LEU A 319 -1.67 -10.53 -3.40
CA LEU A 319 -2.45 -11.69 -3.84
C LEU A 319 -2.16 -12.89 -2.94
N GLN A 320 -3.18 -13.48 -2.33
CA GLN A 320 -3.04 -14.69 -1.53
C GLN A 320 -2.55 -15.85 -2.42
N GLN A 321 -1.49 -16.54 -1.98
CA GLN A 321 -0.92 -17.70 -2.65
C GLN A 321 -0.47 -18.70 -1.58
N ASP A 322 -1.08 -19.89 -1.58
CA ASP A 322 -0.90 -20.91 -0.54
C ASP A 322 -1.04 -20.32 0.89
N ALA A 323 -0.14 -20.66 1.81
CA ALA A 323 -0.10 -20.16 3.18
C ALA A 323 0.51 -18.73 3.30
N GLY A 324 0.49 -17.93 2.23
CA GLY A 324 1.14 -16.62 2.19
C GLY A 324 0.47 -15.61 1.26
N PHE A 325 1.15 -14.49 1.09
CA PHE A 325 0.84 -13.50 0.07
C PHE A 325 2.04 -13.30 -0.86
N LYS A 326 1.73 -12.94 -2.10
CA LYS A 326 2.67 -12.42 -3.08
C LYS A 326 2.32 -10.96 -3.36
N ASP A 327 3.33 -10.08 -3.32
CA ASP A 327 3.20 -8.75 -3.90
C ASP A 327 3.11 -8.83 -5.43
N THR A 328 2.15 -8.09 -6.00
CA THR A 328 1.90 -8.08 -7.45
C THR A 328 2.88 -7.21 -8.23
N GLY A 329 3.59 -6.28 -7.57
CA GLY A 329 4.33 -5.20 -8.22
C GLY A 329 3.43 -4.06 -8.73
N ILE A 330 2.14 -4.07 -8.38
CA ILE A 330 1.22 -2.97 -8.65
C ILE A 330 1.21 -2.06 -7.41
N GLU A 331 2.00 -1.00 -7.48
CA GLU A 331 2.19 0.00 -6.43
C GLU A 331 1.95 1.44 -6.91
N TYR A 332 1.73 2.33 -5.95
CA TYR A 332 1.65 3.79 -6.10
C TYR A 332 2.06 4.49 -4.80
N GLY A 333 3.00 5.44 -4.90
CA GLY A 333 3.41 6.31 -3.79
C GLY A 333 2.76 7.70 -3.90
N ARG A 334 2.35 8.26 -2.77
CA ARG A 334 1.93 9.67 -2.63
C ARG A 334 2.83 10.37 -1.62
N TYR A 335 3.37 11.53 -1.99
CA TYR A 335 4.17 12.36 -1.08
C TYR A 335 3.29 13.45 -0.45
N THR A 336 3.13 13.44 0.88
CA THR A 336 2.14 14.29 1.57
C THR A 336 2.75 15.22 2.62
N SER A 337 4.06 15.17 2.87
CA SER A 337 4.68 15.78 4.07
C SER A 337 5.69 16.89 3.75
N PRO A 338 5.76 18.00 4.51
CA PRO A 338 4.91 18.32 5.66
C PRO A 338 3.50 18.73 5.24
N LEU A 339 2.59 18.67 6.22
CA LEU A 339 1.19 19.11 6.14
C LEU A 339 1.06 20.63 6.34
#